data_AF-A0A1D7TVW7-F1
#
_entry.id   AF-A0A1D7TVW7-F1
#
_cell.length_a   1.000
_cell.length_b   1.000
_cell.length_c   1.000
_cell.angle_alpha   90.00
_cell.angle_beta   90.00
_cell.angle_gamma   90.00
#
_symmetry.space_group_name_H-M   'P 1'
#
loop_
_entity.id
_entity.type
_entity.pdbx_description
1 polymer ?
#
loop_
_entity_poly.entity_id
_entity_poly.type
_entity_poly.pdbx_seq_one_letter_code
_entity_poly.pdbx_strand_id
1 'polypeptide(L)'
;MIVDTIVEIDRHLATIELSTKHAIQALAALTSPADALRQMKFGKTGRHPIEDRALNIVEQINQTFSYLVALNAAKWLLEAHPDAGGFSLAPGAHASQRLDI
;
A
#
# COMPACT_ATOMS: atom_id res chain seq x y z
N MET A 1 0.53 -6.56 -9.90
CA MET A 1 -0.75 -5.90 -10.26
C MET A 1 -0.59 -5.32 -11.65
N ILE A 2 -1.51 -5.55 -12.58
CA ILE A 2 -1.45 -4.95 -13.92
C ILE A 2 -2.38 -3.73 -13.93
N VAL A 3 -1.95 -2.63 -14.54
CA VAL A 3 -2.76 -1.42 -14.73
C VAL A 3 -2.65 -0.95 -16.18
N ASP A 4 -3.81 -0.79 -16.83
CA ASP A 4 -3.85 -0.50 -18.27
C ASP A 4 -4.47 0.86 -18.57
N THR A 5 -5.21 1.42 -17.59
CA THR A 5 -5.91 2.71 -17.77
C THR A 5 -5.70 3.66 -16.59
N ILE A 6 -5.77 4.96 -16.87
CA ILE A 6 -5.74 6.00 -15.84
C ILE A 6 -6.91 5.84 -14.84
N VAL A 7 -8.08 5.41 -15.32
CA VAL A 7 -9.28 5.21 -14.48
C VAL A 7 -9.06 4.08 -13.45
N GLU A 8 -8.39 2.99 -13.84
CA GLU A 8 -8.01 1.93 -12.90
C GLU A 8 -7.00 2.43 -11.86
N ILE A 9 -6.01 3.21 -12.29
CA ILE A 9 -5.04 3.80 -11.38
C ILE A 9 -5.73 4.72 -10.37
N ASP A 10 -6.61 5.60 -10.81
CA ASP A 10 -7.35 6.51 -9.94
C ASP A 10 -8.23 5.75 -8.94
N ARG A 11 -8.83 4.62 -9.35
CA ARG A 11 -9.55 3.73 -8.44
C ARG A 11 -8.64 3.13 -7.37
N HIS A 12 -7.45 2.67 -7.74
CA HIS A 12 -6.48 2.16 -6.78
C HIS A 12 -6.02 3.24 -5.81
N LEU A 13 -5.75 4.47 -6.29
CA LEU A 13 -5.39 5.60 -5.44
C LEU A 13 -6.49 5.92 -4.42
N ALA A 14 -7.76 5.88 -4.84
CA ALA A 14 -8.90 6.06 -3.95
C ALA A 14 -9.01 4.95 -2.88
N THR A 15 -8.74 3.69 -3.25
CA THR A 15 -8.69 2.57 -2.31
C THR A 15 -7.59 2.75 -1.27
N ILE A 16 -6.41 3.21 -1.68
CA ILE A 16 -5.29 3.48 -0.77
C ILE A 16 -5.68 4.57 0.24
N GLU A 17 -6.31 5.65 -0.22
CA GLU A 17 -6.79 6.73 0.64
C GLU A 17 -7.85 6.27 1.65
N LEU A 18 -8.70 5.32 1.29
CA LEU A 18 -9.61 4.71 2.26
C LEU A 18 -8.85 3.86 3.30
N SER A 19 -7.84 3.11 2.86
CA SER A 19 -7.01 2.28 3.74
C SER A 19 -6.23 3.12 4.77
N THR A 20 -5.70 4.29 4.37
CA THR A 20 -4.99 5.20 5.28
C THR A 20 -5.94 5.81 6.33
N LYS A 21 -7.19 6.14 5.96
CA LYS A 21 -8.21 6.59 6.92
C LYS A 21 -8.47 5.57 8.03
N HIS A 22 -8.58 4.28 7.67
CA HIS A 22 -8.74 3.22 8.67
C HIS A 22 -7.50 3.10 9.58
N ALA A 23 -6.29 3.26 9.05
CA ALA A 23 -5.09 3.25 9.87
C ALA A 23 -5.04 4.42 10.86
N ILE A 24 -5.45 5.63 10.45
CA ILE A 24 -5.54 6.79 11.34
C ILE A 24 -6.53 6.51 12.48
N GLN A 25 -7.70 5.95 12.17
CA GLN A 25 -8.69 5.57 13.19
C GLN A 25 -8.14 4.52 14.17
N ALA A 26 -7.42 3.51 13.66
CA ALA A 26 -6.80 2.49 14.49
C ALA A 26 -5.72 3.07 15.42
N LEU A 27 -4.90 4.00 14.91
CA LEU A 27 -3.88 4.69 15.69
C LEU A 27 -4.48 5.58 16.77
N ALA A 28 -5.56 6.29 16.46
CA ALA A 28 -6.26 7.16 17.42
C ALA A 28 -6.88 6.40 18.60
N ALA A 29 -7.13 5.09 18.45
CA ALA A 29 -7.67 4.24 19.51
C ALA A 29 -6.58 3.72 20.49
N LEU A 30 -5.30 3.96 20.22
CA LEU A 30 -4.19 3.49 21.06
C LEU A 30 -3.97 4.45 22.25
N THR A 31 -3.89 3.91 23.47
CA THR A 31 -3.86 4.73 24.70
C THR A 31 -2.60 4.54 25.54
N SER A 32 -1.99 3.35 25.54
CA SER A 32 -0.76 3.06 26.29
C SER A 32 0.46 3.15 25.36
N PRO A 33 1.50 3.96 25.64
CA PRO A 33 2.62 4.16 24.71
C PRO A 33 3.38 2.88 24.34
N ALA A 34 3.73 2.05 25.32
CA ALA A 34 4.47 0.81 25.06
C ALA A 34 3.61 -0.22 24.31
N ASP A 35 2.33 -0.33 24.67
CA ASP A 35 1.42 -1.21 23.94
C ASP A 35 1.12 -0.69 22.54
N ALA A 36 1.03 0.63 22.35
CA ALA A 36 0.84 1.25 21.04
C ALA A 36 1.97 0.86 20.07
N LEU A 37 3.23 0.98 20.50
CA LEU A 37 4.37 0.54 19.69
C LEU A 37 4.32 -0.96 19.40
N ARG A 38 3.97 -1.78 20.39
CA ARG A 38 3.81 -3.23 20.22
C ARG A 38 2.70 -3.55 19.22
N GLN A 39 1.54 -2.89 19.29
CA GLN A 39 0.41 -3.07 18.37
C GLN A 39 0.75 -2.59 16.96
N MET A 40 1.45 -1.46 16.82
CA MET A 40 1.89 -0.96 15.52
C MET A 40 2.83 -1.93 14.81
N LYS A 41 3.71 -2.62 15.55
CA LYS A 41 4.72 -3.52 14.97
C LYS A 41 4.26 -4.98 14.86
N PHE A 42 3.51 -5.49 15.82
CA PHE A 42 3.16 -6.92 15.91
C PHE A 42 1.65 -7.19 15.85
N GLY A 43 0.83 -6.15 15.98
CA GLY A 43 -0.62 -6.26 15.83
C GLY A 43 -1.03 -6.47 14.38
N LYS A 44 -2.32 -6.73 14.19
CA LYS A 44 -2.96 -6.89 12.87
C LYS A 44 -3.99 -5.79 12.60
N THR A 45 -3.76 -4.61 13.18
CA THR A 45 -4.65 -3.44 13.07
C THR A 45 -4.47 -2.67 11.77
N GLY A 46 -3.36 -2.91 11.05
CA GLY A 46 -3.15 -2.40 9.71
C GLY A 46 -3.75 -3.29 8.62
N ARG A 47 -3.71 -2.78 7.40
CA ARG A 47 -4.32 -3.41 6.23
C ARG A 47 -3.49 -3.14 4.98
N HIS A 48 -3.43 -4.12 4.09
CA HIS A 48 -2.78 -3.95 2.80
C HIS A 48 -3.45 -2.81 2.01
N PRO A 49 -2.69 -1.96 1.30
CA PRO A 49 -3.22 -0.76 0.64
C PRO A 49 -4.23 -1.04 -0.49
N ILE A 50 -4.22 -2.25 -1.07
CA ILE A 50 -5.10 -2.66 -2.17
C ILE A 50 -5.88 -3.95 -1.85
N GLU A 51 -5.17 -5.04 -1.55
CA GLU A 51 -5.76 -6.33 -1.15
C GLU A 51 -6.51 -6.31 0.20
N ASP A 52 -7.52 -7.18 0.36
CA ASP A 52 -8.19 -7.45 1.63
C ASP A 52 -7.35 -8.37 2.52
N ARG A 53 -6.22 -7.85 3.01
CA ARG A 53 -5.28 -8.60 3.84
C ARG A 53 -4.83 -7.77 5.04
N ALA A 54 -4.83 -8.38 6.23
CA ALA A 54 -4.35 -7.74 7.45
C ALA A 54 -2.82 -7.61 7.46
N LEU A 55 -2.33 -6.50 8.02
CA LEU A 55 -0.91 -6.17 8.20
C LEU A 55 -0.70 -5.57 9.59
N ASN A 56 0.55 -5.43 10.02
CA ASN A 56 0.85 -4.45 11.06
C ASN A 56 0.89 -3.03 10.46
N ILE A 57 0.82 -2.00 11.31
CA ILE A 57 0.77 -0.60 10.84
C ILE A 57 2.05 -0.21 10.10
N VAL A 58 3.22 -0.70 10.56
CA VAL A 58 4.52 -0.40 9.92
C VAL A 58 4.56 -0.98 8.49
N GLU A 59 4.09 -2.20 8.30
CA GLU A 59 3.96 -2.84 6.99
C GLU A 59 2.99 -2.09 6.08
N GLN A 60 1.84 -1.68 6.62
CA GLN A 60 0.88 -0.88 5.86
C GLN A 60 1.50 0.44 5.39
N ILE A 61 2.22 1.16 6.26
CA ILE A 61 2.90 2.41 5.89
C ILE A 61 3.88 2.17 4.74
N ASN A 62 4.75 1.17 4.89
CA ASN A 62 5.75 0.84 3.88
C ASN A 62 5.13 0.51 2.51
N GLN A 63 4.09 -0.32 2.52
CA GLN A 63 3.41 -0.72 1.29
C GLN A 63 2.59 0.43 0.69
N THR A 64 1.91 1.23 1.51
CA THR A 64 1.12 2.39 1.06
C THR A 64 1.97 3.28 0.15
N PHE A 65 3.17 3.67 0.61
CA PHE A 65 4.03 4.56 -0.19
C PHE A 65 4.65 3.85 -1.39
N SER A 66 4.98 2.56 -1.28
CA SER A 66 5.45 1.76 -2.42
C SER A 66 4.42 1.71 -3.54
N TYR A 67 3.14 1.50 -3.21
CA TYR A 67 2.04 1.49 -4.16
C TYR A 67 1.73 2.88 -4.72
N LEU A 68 1.73 3.93 -3.87
CA LEU A 68 1.49 5.30 -4.33
C LEU A 68 2.53 5.72 -5.38
N VAL A 69 3.82 5.47 -5.14
CA VAL A 69 4.88 5.80 -6.11
C VAL A 69 4.70 5.00 -7.40
N ALA A 70 4.48 3.69 -7.31
CA ALA A 70 4.32 2.84 -8.50
C ALA A 70 3.10 3.23 -9.35
N LEU A 71 1.97 3.54 -8.72
CA LEU A 71 0.75 3.96 -9.40
C LEU A 71 0.90 5.33 -10.08
N ASN A 72 1.51 6.30 -9.41
CA ASN A 72 1.76 7.61 -10.01
C ASN A 72 2.76 7.53 -11.17
N ALA A 73 3.80 6.71 -11.04
CA ALA A 73 4.74 6.45 -12.13
C ALA A 73 4.04 5.79 -13.33
N ALA A 74 3.18 4.80 -13.09
CA ALA A 74 2.40 4.15 -14.14
C ALA A 74 1.44 5.14 -14.84
N LYS A 75 0.81 6.04 -14.08
CA LYS A 75 -0.06 7.08 -14.64
C LYS A 75 0.72 8.00 -15.57
N TRP A 76 1.87 8.49 -15.11
CA TRP A 76 2.75 9.31 -15.92
C TRP A 76 3.21 8.59 -17.19
N LEU A 77 3.57 7.30 -17.09
CA LEU A 77 3.99 6.49 -18.23
C LEU A 77 2.86 6.27 -19.25
N LEU A 78 1.62 6.04 -18.80
CA LEU A 78 0.47 5.90 -19.70
C LEU A 78 0.15 7.23 -20.42
N GLU A 79 0.30 8.35 -19.73
CA GLU A 79 0.13 9.69 -20.33
C GLU A 79 1.23 9.99 -21.36
N ALA A 80 2.48 9.62 -21.06
CA ALA A 80 3.62 9.84 -21.95
C ALA A 80 3.70 8.84 -23.13
N HIS A 81 3.17 7.63 -22.95
CA HIS A 81 3.26 6.52 -23.90
C HIS A 81 1.91 5.81 -24.05
N PRO A 82 0.92 6.43 -24.73
CA PRO A 82 -0.44 5.89 -24.82
C PRO A 82 -0.53 4.52 -25.51
N ASP A 83 0.46 4.18 -26.35
CA ASP A 83 0.50 2.91 -27.09
C ASP A 83 1.17 1.75 -26.31
N ALA A 84 1.60 1.97 -25.06
CA ALA A 84 2.32 0.97 -24.27
C ALA A 84 1.47 -0.25 -23.85
N GLY A 85 0.14 -0.14 -23.89
CA GLY A 85 -0.79 -1.24 -23.62
C GLY A 85 -0.92 -1.65 -22.14
N GLY A 86 -0.22 -0.98 -21.21
CA GLY A 86 -0.31 -1.20 -19.76
C GLY A 86 1.02 -1.49 -19.07
N PHE A 87 1.01 -1.53 -17.74
CA PHE A 87 2.20 -1.77 -16.92
C PHE A 87 1.96 -2.82 -15.83
N SER A 88 2.90 -3.75 -15.67
CA SER A 88 2.92 -4.67 -14.54
C SER A 88 3.69 -4.05 -13.37
N LEU A 89 2.96 -3.73 -12.30
CA LEU A 89 3.48 -3.16 -11.07
C LEU A 89 3.81 -4.26 -10.06
N ALA A 90 5.02 -4.20 -9.50
CA ALA A 90 5.49 -5.04 -8.40
C ALA A 90 5.90 -4.25 -7.14
N PRO A 91 5.05 -3.34 -6.61
CA PRO A 91 5.35 -2.56 -5.41
C PRO A 91 5.33 -3.49 -4.19
N GLY A 92 6.51 -3.92 -3.75
CA GLY A 92 6.68 -4.87 -2.65
C GLY A 92 7.50 -6.12 -3.00
N ALA A 93 7.96 -6.28 -4.25
CA ALA A 93 9.05 -7.20 -4.54
C ALA A 93 10.35 -6.57 -4.02
N HIS A 94 10.86 -6.85 -2.81
CA HIS A 94 10.98 -8.14 -2.14
C HIS A 94 10.71 -8.01 -0.63
N ALA A 95 9.53 -8.43 -0.16
CA ALA A 95 9.35 -8.77 1.25
C ALA A 95 9.97 -10.15 1.50
N SER A 96 11.09 -10.19 2.22
CA SER A 96 11.88 -11.36 2.64
C SER A 96 11.97 -12.54 1.66
N GLN A 97 13.12 -12.76 1.02
CA GLN A 97 13.41 -14.03 0.34
C GLN A 97 13.58 -15.15 1.37
N ARG A 98 13.50 -16.42 0.95
CA ARG A 98 13.64 -17.62 1.81
C ARG A 98 14.97 -17.66 2.60
N LEU A 99 15.92 -16.78 2.30
CA LEU A 99 17.22 -16.62 2.94
C LEU A 99 17.32 -15.41 3.88
N ASP A 100 16.28 -14.59 3.98
CA ASP A 100 16.22 -13.51 4.96
C ASP A 100 15.81 -14.12 6.32
N ILE A 101 16.75 -14.88 6.90
CA ILE A 101 16.72 -15.46 8.25
C ILE A 101 17.67 -14.66 9.13
#